data_AF-A0A3C0T9J1-F1
#
_entry.id   AF-A0A3C0T9J1-F1
#
_cell.length_a   1.000
_cell.length_b   1.000
_cell.length_c   1.000
_cell.angle_alpha   90.00
_cell.angle_beta   90.00
_cell.angle_gamma   90.00
#
_symmetry.space_group_name_H-M   'P 1'
#
loop_
_entity.id
_entity.type
_entity.pdbx_description
1 polymer ?
#
loop_
_entity_poly.entity_id
_entity_poly.type
_entity_poly.pdbx_seq_one_letter_code
_entity_poly.pdbx_strand_id
1 'polypeptide(L)'
;MAVNSDSVVSVFNALFSEPYKTRLLGGATEPFYEHVPGGIHQIHFRADYVSSALHEVAHWCIAGGTRRQIDDYGYFYVSQRNQDQQHQFQMVERRPQAL
;
A
#
# COMPACT_ATOMS: atom_id res chain seq x y z
N MET A 1 16.64 8.77 16.56
CA MET A 1 16.20 9.28 15.25
C MET A 1 14.74 8.90 15.09
N ALA A 2 13.86 9.85 14.81
CA ALA A 2 12.47 9.55 14.48
C ALA A 2 12.41 9.04 13.03
N VAL A 3 11.68 7.97 12.77
CA VAL A 3 11.40 7.49 11.41
C VAL A 3 10.49 8.51 10.73
N ASN A 4 10.85 8.94 9.52
CA ASN A 4 10.01 9.79 8.67
C ASN A 4 9.62 9.05 7.38
N SER A 5 8.61 9.56 6.67
CA SER A 5 8.07 8.93 5.47
C SER A 5 9.12 8.83 4.36
N ASP A 6 9.99 9.84 4.24
CA ASP A 6 11.05 9.88 3.23
C ASP A 6 12.07 8.75 3.42
N SER A 7 12.36 8.37 4.67
CA SER A 7 13.22 7.23 4.97
C SER A 7 12.58 5.92 4.54
N VAL A 8 11.26 5.77 4.77
CA VAL A 8 10.51 4.59 4.30
C VAL A 8 10.53 4.51 2.78
N VAL A 9 10.26 5.63 2.09
CA VAL A 9 10.32 5.75 0.63
C VAL A 9 11.70 5.39 0.09
N SER A 10 12.75 5.95 0.69
CA SER A 10 14.13 5.71 0.26
C SER A 10 14.50 4.23 0.36
N VAL A 11 14.23 3.60 1.51
CA VAL A 11 14.51 2.19 1.74
C VAL A 11 13.69 1.30 0.82
N PHE A 12 12.38 1.54 0.70
CA PHE A 12 11.52 0.76 -0.18
C PHE A 12 12.00 0.84 -1.64
N ASN A 13 12.25 2.04 -2.14
CA ASN A 13 12.65 2.24 -3.54
C ASN A 13 14.03 1.65 -3.83
N ALA A 14 14.97 1.73 -2.87
CA ALA A 14 16.27 1.10 -3.00
C ALA A 14 16.18 -0.43 -3.12
N LEU A 15 15.24 -1.06 -2.38
CA LEU A 15 15.09 -2.51 -2.35
C LEU A 15 14.23 -3.07 -3.48
N PHE A 16 13.18 -2.35 -3.89
CA PHE A 16 12.10 -2.94 -4.69
C PHE A 16 11.88 -2.29 -6.06
N SER A 17 12.44 -1.11 -6.34
CA SER A 17 12.24 -0.45 -7.64
C SER A 17 12.81 -1.21 -8.81
N GLU A 18 13.99 -1.82 -8.68
CA GLU A 18 14.59 -2.58 -9.78
C GLU A 18 14.05 -4.03 -9.87
N PRO A 19 14.09 -4.85 -8.79
CA PRO A 19 13.68 -6.24 -8.89
C PRO A 19 12.18 -6.46 -9.05
N TYR A 20 11.34 -5.53 -8.57
CA TYR A 20 9.87 -5.66 -8.64
C TYR A 20 9.20 -4.56 -9.45
N LYS A 21 9.97 -3.66 -10.09
CA LYS A 21 9.44 -2.53 -10.87
C LYS A 21 8.34 -1.78 -10.11
N THR A 22 8.54 -1.54 -8.81
CA THR A 22 7.55 -0.86 -7.96
C THR A 22 8.19 0.27 -7.16
N ARG A 23 7.54 1.44 -7.10
CA ARG A 23 7.96 2.59 -6.30
C ARG A 23 6.91 2.98 -5.27
N LEU A 24 7.37 3.46 -4.12
CA LEU A 24 6.56 4.12 -3.10
C LEU A 24 6.64 5.64 -3.28
N LEU A 25 5.49 6.30 -3.26
CA LEU A 25 5.31 7.73 -3.50
C LEU A 25 4.40 8.32 -2.42
N GLY A 26 4.86 9.42 -1.81
CA GLY A 26 4.07 10.19 -0.85
C GLY A 26 3.35 11.37 -1.50
N GLY A 27 2.54 12.06 -0.70
CA GLY A 27 1.85 13.29 -1.07
C GLY A 27 0.48 13.08 -1.71
N ALA A 28 -0.01 11.84 -1.77
CA ALA A 28 -1.31 11.55 -2.36
C ALA A 28 -2.46 11.97 -1.45
N THR A 29 -3.60 12.31 -2.05
CA THR A 29 -4.84 12.61 -1.30
C THR A 29 -5.41 11.35 -0.65
N GLU A 30 -5.31 10.22 -1.35
CA GLU A 30 -5.78 8.90 -0.95
C GLU A 30 -4.74 7.83 -1.31
N PRO A 31 -4.66 6.74 -0.55
CA PRO A 31 -3.80 5.62 -0.89
C PRO A 31 -4.29 4.91 -2.16
N PHE A 32 -3.36 4.48 -3.00
CA PHE A 32 -3.69 3.77 -4.23
C PHE A 32 -2.51 2.96 -4.74
N TYR A 33 -2.79 1.74 -5.22
CA TYR A 33 -1.82 0.96 -5.99
C TYR A 33 -2.15 1.04 -7.47
N GLU A 34 -1.19 1.52 -8.26
CA GLU A 34 -1.31 1.65 -9.72
C GLU A 34 -0.47 0.56 -10.41
N HIS A 35 -1.15 -0.31 -11.15
CA HIS A 35 -0.50 -1.22 -12.06
C HIS A 35 -0.15 -0.50 -13.37
N VAL A 36 1.13 -0.45 -13.69
CA VAL A 36 1.66 0.16 -14.93
C VAL A 36 2.24 -0.93 -15.84
N PRO A 37 1.49 -1.45 -16.83
CA PRO A 37 1.98 -2.44 -17.77
C PRO A 37 3.22 -1.95 -18.53
N GLY A 38 4.30 -2.72 -18.50
CA GLY A 38 5.56 -2.37 -19.16
C GLY A 38 6.33 -1.22 -18.51
N GLY A 39 5.87 -0.72 -17.37
CA GLY A 39 6.50 0.38 -16.63
C GLY A 39 6.79 0.04 -15.17
N ILE A 40 6.90 1.08 -14.35
CA ILE A 40 7.13 0.97 -12.91
C ILE A 40 5.79 1.20 -12.22
N HIS A 41 5.30 0.18 -11.51
CA HIS A 41 4.11 0.23 -10.67
C HIS A 41 4.30 1.22 -9.52
N GLN A 42 3.21 1.79 -9.02
CA GLN A 42 3.25 2.86 -8.03
C GLN A 42 2.38 2.52 -6.83
N ILE A 43 2.93 2.72 -5.64
CA ILE A 43 2.22 2.69 -4.38
C ILE A 43 2.16 4.13 -3.89
N HIS A 44 0.96 4.68 -3.84
CA HIS A 44 0.70 6.03 -3.35
C HIS A 44 0.21 5.93 -1.91
N PHE A 45 0.80 6.69 -0.99
CA PHE A 45 0.32 6.81 0.39
C PHE A 45 -0.10 8.25 0.72
N ARG A 46 -0.98 8.39 1.71
CA ARG A 46 -1.62 9.65 2.02
C ARG A 46 -0.64 10.64 2.65
N ALA A 47 -0.58 11.84 2.07
CA ALA A 47 0.24 12.95 2.54
C ALA A 47 1.69 12.48 2.81
N ASP A 48 2.27 12.86 3.95
CA ASP A 48 3.60 12.49 4.41
C ASP A 48 3.54 11.60 5.67
N TYR A 49 2.42 10.89 5.88
CA TYR A 49 2.22 10.10 7.08
C TYR A 49 3.02 8.79 7.02
N VAL A 50 3.98 8.63 7.95
CA VAL A 50 4.77 7.39 8.12
C VAL A 50 3.86 6.16 8.26
N SER A 51 2.78 6.27 9.04
CA SER A 51 1.82 5.18 9.22
C SER A 51 1.13 4.79 7.92
N SER A 52 0.78 5.76 7.07
CA SER A 52 0.19 5.48 5.76
C SER A 52 1.21 4.80 4.85
N ALA A 53 2.47 5.26 4.83
CA ALA A 53 3.52 4.64 4.04
C ALA A 53 3.75 3.16 4.43
N LEU A 54 3.88 2.89 5.73
CA LEU A 54 4.09 1.53 6.24
C LEU A 54 2.87 0.63 5.96
N HIS A 55 1.67 1.16 6.11
CA HIS A 55 0.43 0.43 5.84
C HIS A 55 0.34 -0.03 4.38
N GLU A 56 0.60 0.88 3.43
CA GLU A 56 0.59 0.53 2.00
C GLU A 56 1.70 -0.45 1.62
N VAL A 57 2.89 -0.31 2.22
CA VAL A 57 3.97 -1.29 2.04
C VAL A 57 3.53 -2.67 2.54
N ALA A 58 2.84 -2.74 3.68
CA ALA A 58 2.34 -3.99 4.21
C ALA A 58 1.29 -4.62 3.28
N HIS A 59 0.36 -3.83 2.75
CA HIS A 59 -0.59 -4.29 1.73
C HIS A 59 0.13 -4.86 0.51
N TRP A 60 1.12 -4.13 -0.02
CA TRP A 60 1.90 -4.59 -1.16
C TRP A 60 2.64 -5.91 -0.87
N CYS A 61 3.26 -6.04 0.30
CA CYS A 61 3.95 -7.25 0.73
C CYS A 61 3.03 -8.47 0.77
N ILE A 62 1.78 -8.29 1.24
CA ILE A 62 0.78 -9.36 1.31
C ILE A 62 0.16 -9.65 -0.07
N ALA A 63 0.05 -8.63 -0.94
CA ALA A 63 -0.43 -8.80 -2.30
C ALA A 63 0.52 -9.70 -3.10
N GLY A 64 0.03 -10.85 -3.56
CA GLY A 64 0.80 -11.75 -4.43
C GLY A 64 1.02 -11.16 -5.83
N GLY A 65 1.91 -11.78 -6.61
CA GLY A 65 2.28 -11.31 -7.96
C GLY A 65 1.08 -11.10 -8.89
N THR A 66 0.08 -11.99 -8.86
CA THR A 66 -1.16 -11.83 -9.64
C THR A 66 -1.96 -10.61 -9.23
N ARG A 67 -2.07 -10.31 -7.92
CA ARG A 67 -2.82 -9.14 -7.44
C ARG A 67 -2.13 -7.85 -7.83
N ARG A 68 -0.79 -7.82 -7.83
CA ARG A 68 0.03 -6.67 -8.25
C ARG A 68 -0.08 -6.35 -9.75
N GLN A 69 -0.81 -7.15 -10.53
CA GLN A 69 -1.12 -6.87 -11.94
C GLN A 69 -2.47 -6.16 -12.14
N ILE A 70 -3.12 -5.73 -11.06
CA ILE A 70 -4.43 -5.08 -11.10
C ILE A 70 -4.35 -3.86 -10.19
N ASP A 71 -4.98 -2.77 -10.61
CA ASP A 71 -5.12 -1.56 -9.79
C ASP A 71 -5.80 -1.87 -8.47
N ASP A 72 -5.33 -1.23 -7.40
CA ASP A 72 -5.71 -1.48 -6.02
C ASP A 72 -5.42 -2.93 -5.57
N TYR A 73 -5.55 -3.20 -4.28
CA TYR A 73 -5.43 -4.55 -3.71
C TYR A 73 -6.79 -5.25 -3.59
N GLY A 74 -7.87 -4.62 -4.05
CA GLY A 74 -9.22 -5.17 -4.05
C GLY A 74 -9.94 -5.03 -2.72
N TYR A 75 -9.55 -4.06 -1.89
CA TYR A 75 -10.27 -3.70 -0.68
C TYR A 75 -11.51 -2.89 -1.03
N PHE A 76 -12.59 -3.11 -0.28
CA PHE A 76 -13.81 -2.33 -0.43
C PHE A 76 -13.80 -1.15 0.55
N TYR A 77 -13.87 0.06 -0.01
CA TYR A 77 -13.94 1.30 0.75
C TYR A 77 -15.40 1.74 0.85
N VAL A 78 -15.86 1.90 2.09
CA VAL A 78 -17.17 2.52 2.39
C VAL A 78 -16.98 3.46 3.55
N SER A 79 -17.63 4.61 3.45
CA SER A 79 -17.61 5.64 4.48
C SER A 79 -18.29 5.21 5.79
N GLN A 80 -19.28 4.32 5.73
CA GLN A 80 -19.93 3.72 6.90
C GLN A 80 -20.07 2.22 6.71
N ARG A 81 -19.59 1.46 7.71
CA ARG A 81 -19.71 0.01 7.74
C ARG A 81 -20.71 -0.39 8.82
N ASN A 82 -21.66 -1.24 8.44
CA ASN A 82 -22.43 -2.00 9.43
C ASN A 82 -21.53 -3.08 10.08
N GLN A 83 -22.07 -3.81 11.05
CA GLN A 83 -21.30 -4.81 11.79
C GLN A 83 -20.70 -5.89 10.88
N ASP A 84 -21.47 -6.43 9.94
CA ASP A 84 -21.00 -7.48 9.02
C ASP A 84 -19.89 -6.96 8.10
N GLN A 85 -20.05 -5.75 7.55
CA GLN A 85 -19.05 -5.09 6.73
C GLN A 85 -17.77 -4.79 7.52
N GLN A 86 -17.90 -4.42 8.79
CA GLN A 86 -16.75 -4.18 9.67
C GLN A 86 -16.00 -5.48 9.97
N HIS A 87 -16.71 -6.58 10.19
CA HIS A 87 -16.09 -7.91 10.35
C HIS A 87 -15.36 -8.35 9.07
N GLN A 88 -15.97 -8.17 7.90
CA GLN A 88 -15.33 -8.47 6.61
C GLN A 88 -14.08 -7.62 6.39
N PHE A 89 -14.14 -6.32 6.71
CA PHE A 89 -12.99 -5.44 6.64
C PHE A 89 -11.87 -5.90 7.58
N GLN A 90 -12.17 -6.17 8.85
CA GLN A 90 -11.17 -6.67 9.80
C GLN A 90 -10.53 -7.99 9.35
N MET A 91 -11.31 -8.89 8.76
CA MET A 91 -10.79 -10.16 8.24
C MET A 91 -9.67 -9.97 7.21
N VAL A 92 -9.82 -9.00 6.30
CA VAL A 92 -8.84 -8.71 5.25
C VAL A 92 -7.69 -7.81 5.73
N GLU A 93 -7.92 -6.99 6.74
CA GLU A 93 -6.94 -6.09 7.35
C GLU A 93 -5.99 -6.76 8.35
N ARG A 94 -6.37 -7.92 8.90
CA ARG A 94 -5.57 -8.62 9.92
C ARG A 94 -4.13 -8.89 9.48
N ARG A 95 -3.89 -9.20 8.21
CA ARG A 95 -2.54 -9.51 7.71
C ARG A 95 -1.71 -8.24 7.49
N PRO A 96 -2.19 -7.22 6.75
CA PRO A 96 -1.48 -5.95 6.62
C PRO A 96 -1.16 -5.29 7.98
N GLN A 97 -2.08 -5.31 8.94
CA GLN A 97 -1.84 -4.70 10.25
C GLN A 97 -0.85 -5.46 11.14
N ALA A 98 -0.58 -6.74 10.83
CA ALA A 98 0.33 -7.57 11.61
C ALA A 98 1.78 -7.55 11.12
N LEU A 99 2.01 -7.07 9.89
CA LEU A 99 3.33 -7.00 9.25
C LEU A 99 4.03 -5.69 9.61
#